data_AF-A0A0F5JTV4-F1
#
_entry.id   AF-A0A0F5JTV4-F1
#
_cell.length_a   1.000
_cell.length_b   1.000
_cell.length_c   1.000
_cell.angle_alpha   90.00
_cell.angle_beta   90.00
_cell.angle_gamma   90.00
#
_symmetry.space_group_name_H-M   'P 1'
#
loop_
_entity.id
_entity.type
_entity.pdbx_description
1 polymer ?
#
loop_
_entity_poly.entity_id
_entity_poly.type
_entity_poly.pdbx_seq_one_letter_code
_entity_poly.pdbx_strand_id
1 'polypeptide(L)' 'RHSAIRFVAPAHRHAGQEPEILKKRHALYQRARELNPARWSGKLRNWQPIGCVWLNPQTHHQTQHVQEVVDAA' A
#
# COMPACT_ATOMS: atom_id res chain seq x y z
N ARG A 1 -0.44 -7.91 -1.93
CA ARG A 1 0.23 -6.74 -2.57
C ARG A 1 0.19 -5.56 -1.60
N HIS A 2 1.30 -4.86 -1.34
CA HIS A 2 1.44 -3.84 -0.27
C HIS A 2 0.86 -2.45 -0.61
N SER A 3 -0.32 -2.38 -1.25
CA SER A 3 -0.92 -1.11 -1.67
C SER A 3 -1.31 -0.21 -0.48
N ALA A 4 -1.74 -0.81 0.64
CA ALA A 4 -2.14 -0.10 1.86
C ALA A 4 -1.02 0.74 2.49
N ILE A 5 0.24 0.31 2.31
CA ILE A 5 1.43 1.02 2.81
C ILE A 5 2.18 1.72 1.67
N ARG A 6 1.44 2.20 0.65
CA ARG A 6 2.00 2.91 -0.51
C ARG A 6 3.19 2.21 -1.17
N PHE A 7 3.14 0.88 -1.18
CA PHE A 7 4.18 0.02 -1.77
C PHE A 7 5.56 0.26 -1.13
N VAL A 8 5.58 0.65 0.13
CA VAL A 8 6.74 0.52 1.02
C VAL A 8 6.80 -0.95 1.44
N ALA A 9 8.00 -1.50 1.58
CA ALA A 9 8.14 -2.85 2.11
C ALA A 9 7.79 -2.84 3.60
N PRO A 10 7.08 -3.86 4.14
CA PRO A 10 6.74 -3.92 5.55
C PRO A 10 7.97 -3.71 6.46
N ALA A 11 9.09 -4.35 6.15
CA ALA A 11 10.34 -4.20 6.89
C ALA A 11 10.83 -2.74 6.96
N HIS A 12 10.82 -1.99 5.85
CA HIS A 12 11.21 -0.58 5.84
C HIS A 12 10.25 0.28 6.67
N ARG A 13 8.96 -0.06 6.69
CA ARG A 13 7.98 0.63 7.52
C ARG A 13 8.20 0.34 9.00
N HIS A 14 8.46 -0.91 9.37
CA HIS A 14 8.82 -1.29 10.74
C HIS A 14 10.12 -0.63 11.21
N ALA A 15 11.07 -0.42 10.30
CA ALA A 15 12.31 0.32 10.55
C ALA A 15 12.14 1.86 10.54
N GLY A 16 10.91 2.38 10.38
CA GLY A 16 10.64 3.82 10.37
C GLY A 16 11.13 4.57 9.12
N GLN A 17 11.54 3.87 8.07
CA GLN A 17 12.12 4.46 6.85
C GLN A 17 11.08 4.91 5.83
N GLU A 18 9.79 4.65 6.08
CA GLU A 18 8.70 5.01 5.17
C GLU A 18 8.73 6.48 4.71
N PRO A 19 8.84 7.49 5.60
CA PRO A 19 8.74 8.89 5.19
C PRO A 19 9.81 9.27 4.16
N GLU A 20 11.05 8.83 4.39
CA GLU A 20 12.18 9.10 3.49
C GLU A 20 12.03 8.40 2.14
N ILE A 21 11.57 7.14 2.14
CA ILE A 21 11.30 6.40 0.90
C ILE A 21 10.22 7.10 0.07
N LEU A 22 9.15 7.55 0.72
CA LEU A 22 8.04 8.20 0.05
C LEU A 22 8.42 9.60 -0.47
N LYS A 23 9.19 10.38 0.29
CA LYS A 23 9.73 11.68 -0.14
C LYS A 23 10.60 11.54 -1.39
N LYS A 24 11.52 10.57 -1.41
CA LYS A 24 12.38 10.28 -2.58
C LYS A 24 11.56 9.89 -3.80
N ARG A 25 10.53 9.05 -3.64
CA ARG A 25 9.63 8.66 -4.73
C ARG A 25 8.83 9.83 -5.27
N HIS A 26 8.34 10.71 -4.40
CA HIS A 26 7.62 11.90 -4.82
C HIS A 26 8.48 12.79 -5.70
N ALA A 27 9.70 13.11 -5.26
CA ALA A 27 10.64 13.93 -6.04
C ALA A 27 10.99 13.30 -7.39
N LEU A 28 11.21 11.98 -7.43
CA LEU A 28 11.49 11.26 -8.68
C LEU A 28 10.31 11.37 -9.67
N TYR A 29 9.08 11.20 -9.19
CA TYR A 29 7.88 11.26 -10.01
C TYR A 29 7.58 12.70 -10.48
N GLN A 30 7.85 13.71 -9.65
CA GLN A 30 7.75 15.11 -10.05
C GLN A 30 8.70 15.43 -11.20
N ARG A 31 9.98 15.09 -11.04
CA ARG A 31 11.00 15.30 -12.09
C ARG A 31 10.65 14.54 -13.38
N ALA A 32 10.20 13.29 -13.26
CA ALA A 32 9.80 12.51 -14.43
C ALA A 32 8.58 13.09 -15.17
N ARG A 33 7.66 13.75 -14.45
CA ARG A 33 6.52 14.45 -15.06
C ARG A 33 6.95 15.73 -15.75
N GLU A 34 7.84 16.49 -15.13
CA GLU A 34 8.40 17.72 -15.72
C GLU A 34 9.15 17.43 -17.03
N LEU A 35 9.90 16.33 -17.08
CA LEU A 35 10.67 15.94 -18.28
C LEU A 35 9.80 15.48 -19.45
N ASN A 36 8.65 14.85 -19.20
CA ASN A 36 7.79 14.35 -20.27
C ASN A 36 6.30 14.43 -19.87
N PRO A 37 5.71 15.64 -19.88
CA PRO A 37 4.35 15.83 -19.40
C PRO A 37 3.30 15.11 -20.26
N ALA A 38 3.52 14.96 -21.56
CA ALA A 38 2.59 14.29 -22.48
C ALA A 38 2.34 12.81 -22.12
N ARG A 39 3.29 12.16 -21.44
CA ARG A 39 3.12 10.79 -20.94
C ARG A 39 2.11 10.68 -19.78
N TRP A 40 1.83 11.78 -19.09
CA TRP A 40 1.04 11.77 -17.86
C TRP A 40 -0.35 12.38 -18.09
N SER A 41 -1.40 11.56 -17.99
CA SER A 41 -2.78 12.00 -18.19
C SER A 41 -3.45 12.56 -16.93
N GLY A 42 -2.75 12.63 -15.78
CA GLY A 42 -3.38 13.03 -14.51
C GLY A 42 -2.43 13.34 -13.37
N LYS A 43 -2.99 13.32 -12.15
CA LYS A 43 -2.24 13.60 -10.92
C LYS A 43 -1.19 12.52 -10.66
N LEU A 44 -0.08 12.93 -10.04
CA LEU A 44 0.89 11.99 -9.53
C LEU A 44 0.26 11.10 -8.46
N ARG A 45 0.78 9.88 -8.35
CA ARG A 45 0.37 8.96 -7.30
C ARG A 45 0.63 9.58 -5.93
N ASN A 46 -0.25 9.29 -4.97
CA ASN A 46 -0.12 9.81 -3.61
C ASN A 46 1.08 9.16 -2.90
N TRP A 47 2.12 9.96 -2.69
CA TRP A 47 3.34 9.60 -1.97
C TRP A 47 3.42 10.25 -0.59
N GLN A 48 2.29 10.65 -0.01
CA GLN A 48 2.26 11.08 1.39
C GLN A 48 2.35 9.86 2.33
N PRO A 49 3.05 9.97 3.47
CA PRO A 49 3.05 8.97 4.52
C PRO A 49 1.64 8.56 4.92
N ILE A 50 1.48 7.28 5.23
CA ILE A 50 0.22 6.77 5.77
C ILE A 50 0.43 6.57 7.27
N GLY A 51 -0.51 7.10 8.06
CA GLY A 51 -0.55 6.92 9.52
C GLY A 51 -0.76 5.46 9.93
N CYS A 52 -1.33 5.21 11.10
CA CYS A 52 -1.52 3.84 11.57
C CYS A 52 -2.33 3.00 10.55
N VAL A 53 -1.75 1.87 10.13
CA VAL A 53 -2.42 0.89 9.27
C VAL A 53 -2.10 -0.51 9.76
N TRP A 54 -3.13 -1.36 9.74
CA TRP A 54 -3.00 -2.77 10.07
C TRP A 54 -2.52 -3.53 8.83
N LEU A 55 -1.33 -4.14 8.97
CA LEU A 55 -0.68 -4.92 7.92
C LEU A 55 -1.26 -6.33 8.03
N ASN A 56 -2.32 -6.59 7.24
CA ASN A 56 -3.23 -7.76 7.25
C ASN A 56 -4.60 -7.42 7.87
N PRO A 57 -5.56 -6.87 7.10
CA PRO A 57 -6.97 -7.15 7.42
C PRO A 57 -7.16 -8.67 7.35
N GLN A 58 -7.89 -9.27 8.30
CA GLN A 58 -8.36 -10.65 8.14
C GLN A 58 -9.00 -10.75 6.76
N THR A 59 -8.41 -11.54 5.88
CA THR A 59 -8.96 -11.73 4.55
C THR A 59 -10.36 -12.29 4.74
N HIS A 60 -11.39 -11.56 4.32
CA HIS A 60 -12.74 -12.08 4.08
C HIS A 60 -12.74 -13.06 2.87
N HIS A 61 -11.70 -13.87 2.74
CA HIS A 61 -11.57 -14.97 1.79
C HIS A 61 -11.54 -16.33 2.52
N GLN A 62 -12.13 -16.40 3.71
CA GLN A 62 -12.56 -17.64 4.37
C GLN A 62 -13.90 -17.42 5.07
N THR A 63 -14.93 -17.00 4.32
CA THR A 63 -16.32 -16.93 4.85
C THR A 63 -17.20 -18.07 4.32
N GLN A 64 -16.64 -19.08 3.65
CA GLN A 64 -17.41 -20.23 3.18
C GLN A 64 -16.64 -21.55 3.37
N HIS A 65 -16.38 -21.96 4.62
CA HIS A 65 -16.25 -23.40 4.98
C HIS A 65 -16.14 -23.65 6.50
N VAL A 66 -17.00 -23.05 7.33
CA VAL A 66 -17.11 -23.42 8.76
C VAL A 66 -18.58 -23.44 9.19
N GLN A 67 -19.44 -24.12 8.43
CA GLN A 67 -20.85 -24.31 8.81
C GLN A 67 -21.31 -25.78 8.85
N GLU A 68 -20.43 -26.76 8.62
CA GLU A 68 -20.85 -28.18 8.60
C GLU A 68 -20.41 -29.02 9.80
N VAL A 69 -19.81 -28.45 10.85
CA VAL A 69 -19.32 -29.26 12.00
C VAL A 69 -20.07 -29.05 13.31
N VAL A 70 -21.19 -28.31 13.31
CA VAL A 70 -21.93 -28.00 14.55
C VAL A 70 -23.29 -28.71 14.69
N ASP A 71 -23.73 -29.46 13.66
CA ASP A 71 -25.02 -30.19 13.68
C ASP A 71 -24.86 -31.72 13.75
N ALA A 72 -23.69 -32.23 14.14
CA ALA A 72 -23.41 -33.67 14.28
C ALA A 72 -22.83 -34.03 15.66
N ALA A 73 -23.44 -33.52 16.73
CA ALA A 73 -23.18 -33.94 18.11
C ALA A 73 -24.51 -34.12 18.87
#